data_AF-A0A965RN92-F1
#
_entry.id   AF-A0A965RN92-F1
#
_cell.length_a   1.000
_cell.length_b   1.000
_cell.length_c   1.000
_cell.angle_alpha   90.00
_cell.angle_beta   90.00
_cell.angle_gamma   90.00
#
_symmetry.space_group_name_H-M   'P 1'
#
loop_
_entity.id
_entity.type
_entity.pdbx_description
1 polymer ?
#
loop_
_entity_poly.entity_id
_entity_poly.type
_entity_poly.pdbx_seq_one_letter_code
_entity_poly.pdbx_strand_id
1 'polypeptide(L)'
;MPSPDGIHPYGRVGINHAQPEVGIDYPLVGVPSSDIAQLLADLCLDYEDPADYDSTLSPYELPFHIHWIAGFGTGPATGSPSAPTHDADIVIYDANNTVVFNSNAATVLLNRAWGPRLWIYEWVSDTAHLTVIRHAAWSPAATPITYSYAFNPAHAVLHARTVRRLPKRLKQVSALLTTLVAVPFDLTAQYNMEIAAATTTRGARNITQITFNAIPGAGLGVYPDCEEELQVITKINNIAPTASGHFFISADDCYFVRQPVLVVSEDPRRTYPSVLMYPYNEIDESLLIGPDPLAGTTINATGWPDGKEYAHLYMGNDCVPCCDCADYVNAAQFIIREASEFKKLAKEAHAAAREYEAVRARFINDKDCRTRFPIRVALQPQACPTIDVLVQFCNQTDTCLTALVLNLELDANGGTGEELAGYTQVKGAHFGNPGNLKPLLERAQLNGAWPNYSMTWEYVPPHASVYFRARFSFDNCGGTQVDPLVPTSELEPYVITAIATATVNDQTLMLPPRENSNNEGEEQASASAVAALRCPATQEDVAPKNFCVIPVSLPDPIGG
;
A
#
# COMPACT_ATOMS: atom_id res chain seq x y z
N MET A 1 1.93 11.34 -29.12
CA MET A 1 1.37 11.10 -27.77
C MET A 1 -0.10 10.71 -27.94
N PRO A 2 -0.63 9.71 -27.22
CA PRO A 2 -2.07 9.46 -27.22
C PRO A 2 -2.81 10.70 -26.70
N SER A 3 -3.99 10.99 -27.26
CA SER A 3 -4.80 12.15 -26.87
C SER A 3 -5.01 12.17 -25.34
N PRO A 4 -4.64 13.24 -24.63
CA PRO A 4 -4.65 13.30 -23.16
C PRO A 4 -6.04 13.35 -22.52
N ASP A 5 -7.10 13.14 -23.29
CA ASP A 5 -8.49 13.30 -22.86
C ASP A 5 -9.35 12.06 -23.22
N GLY A 6 -8.76 10.87 -23.10
CA GLY A 6 -9.54 9.63 -23.16
C GLY A 6 -10.59 9.57 -22.05
N ILE A 7 -11.79 9.09 -22.35
CA ILE A 7 -12.77 8.74 -21.31
C ILE A 7 -12.43 7.33 -20.81
N HIS A 8 -12.25 7.18 -19.50
CA HIS A 8 -11.98 5.90 -18.86
C HIS A 8 -12.80 5.79 -17.57
N PRO A 9 -13.45 4.65 -17.26
CA PRO A 9 -14.33 4.52 -16.09
C PRO A 9 -13.72 4.96 -14.76
N TYR A 10 -12.40 4.82 -14.63
CA TYR A 10 -11.65 5.21 -13.43
C TYR A 10 -10.83 6.50 -13.57
N GLY A 11 -11.04 7.31 -14.61
CA GLY A 11 -10.25 8.53 -14.84
C GLY A 11 -10.23 9.46 -13.61
N ARG A 12 -9.03 9.94 -13.25
CA ARG A 12 -8.77 10.84 -12.11
C ARG A 12 -9.28 10.41 -10.73
N VAL A 13 -9.47 9.11 -10.51
CA VAL A 13 -9.59 8.52 -9.17
C VAL A 13 -8.19 8.32 -8.57
N GLY A 14 -8.01 8.34 -7.26
CA GLY A 14 -6.72 7.96 -6.64
C GLY A 14 -6.28 6.54 -7.04
N ILE A 15 -4.97 6.29 -7.08
CA ILE A 15 -4.42 4.96 -7.34
C ILE A 15 -3.90 4.33 -6.04
N ASN A 16 -4.45 3.16 -5.71
CA ASN A 16 -4.17 2.46 -4.46
C ASN A 16 -2.97 1.50 -4.61
N HIS A 17 -1.85 1.97 -5.18
CA HIS A 17 -0.74 1.06 -5.50
C HIS A 17 0.19 0.79 -4.30
N ALA A 18 0.35 1.72 -3.35
CA ALA A 18 1.32 1.55 -2.27
C ALA A 18 0.95 2.15 -0.89
N GLN A 19 -0.16 2.90 -0.74
CA GLN A 19 -0.47 3.57 0.54
C GLN A 19 -1.98 3.49 0.88
N PRO A 20 -2.36 3.06 2.11
CA PRO A 20 -3.72 2.73 2.50
C PRO A 20 -4.69 3.91 2.69
N GLU A 21 -4.27 5.16 2.41
CA GLU A 21 -5.12 6.36 2.55
C GLU A 21 -5.14 7.14 1.24
N VAL A 22 -6.02 6.72 0.33
CA VAL A 22 -6.31 7.40 -0.94
C VAL A 22 -7.30 8.54 -0.72
N GLY A 23 -6.79 9.77 -0.66
CA GLY A 23 -7.59 10.98 -0.84
C GLY A 23 -7.71 11.34 -2.33
N ILE A 24 -8.76 12.06 -2.70
CA ILE A 24 -8.93 12.62 -4.06
C ILE A 24 -7.81 13.60 -4.44
N ASP A 25 -7.16 14.19 -3.43
CA ASP A 25 -6.11 15.19 -3.60
C ASP A 25 -4.70 14.63 -3.41
N TYR A 26 -4.56 13.35 -3.00
CA TYR A 26 -3.26 12.70 -2.91
C TYR A 26 -2.59 12.69 -4.30
N PRO A 27 -1.30 13.03 -4.46
CA PRO A 27 -0.22 13.14 -3.46
C PRO A 27 -0.09 14.49 -2.72
N LEU A 28 -1.05 15.41 -2.90
CA LEU A 28 -1.03 16.76 -2.30
C LEU A 28 -1.81 16.80 -0.97
N VAL A 29 -1.48 17.78 -0.12
CA VAL A 29 -2.15 18.05 1.16
C VAL A 29 -2.57 19.51 1.27
N GLY A 30 -3.68 19.74 1.98
CA GLY A 30 -4.37 21.03 1.95
C GLY A 30 -4.97 21.26 0.55
N VAL A 31 -6.26 21.56 0.48
CA VAL A 31 -7.04 21.66 -0.78
C VAL A 31 -6.16 22.23 -1.92
N PRO A 32 -5.74 21.42 -2.91
CA PRO A 32 -4.81 21.87 -3.92
C PRO A 32 -5.47 22.92 -4.80
N SER A 33 -4.66 23.81 -5.37
CA SER A 33 -5.18 24.80 -6.31
C SER A 33 -5.75 24.12 -7.56
N SER A 34 -6.77 24.72 -8.17
CA SER A 34 -7.51 24.12 -9.29
C SER A 34 -6.66 23.87 -10.53
N ASP A 35 -5.53 24.55 -10.66
CA ASP A 35 -4.53 24.39 -11.72
C ASP A 35 -3.69 23.11 -11.58
N ILE A 36 -3.73 22.42 -10.44
CA ILE A 36 -3.04 21.12 -10.24
C ILE A 36 -3.93 20.05 -9.63
N ALA A 37 -5.06 20.42 -9.03
CA ALA A 37 -6.03 19.48 -8.48
C ALA A 37 -6.38 18.41 -9.51
N GLN A 38 -6.36 17.13 -9.09
CA GLN A 38 -6.62 15.95 -9.92
C GLN A 38 -5.60 15.70 -11.05
N LEU A 39 -4.52 16.47 -11.19
CA LEU A 39 -3.50 16.24 -12.22
C LEU A 39 -2.63 15.02 -11.93
N LEU A 40 -2.21 14.90 -10.68
CA LEU A 40 -1.29 13.88 -10.21
C LEU A 40 -2.08 12.76 -9.55
N ALA A 41 -1.73 11.53 -9.90
CA ALA A 41 -2.28 10.31 -9.31
C ALA A 41 -1.44 9.82 -8.13
N ASP A 42 -0.11 10.00 -8.22
CA ASP A 42 0.88 9.64 -7.20
C ASP A 42 2.21 10.37 -7.46
N LEU A 43 3.05 10.47 -6.44
CA LEU A 43 4.39 11.05 -6.49
C LEU A 43 5.29 10.40 -5.44
N CYS A 44 6.53 10.11 -5.79
CA CYS A 44 7.56 9.65 -4.86
C CYS A 44 8.89 10.35 -5.16
N LEU A 45 9.41 11.11 -4.20
CA LEU A 45 10.69 11.79 -4.24
C LEU A 45 11.65 11.16 -3.25
N ASP A 46 12.69 10.51 -3.78
CA ASP A 46 13.89 10.15 -3.05
C ASP A 46 14.92 11.26 -3.20
N TYR A 47 15.41 11.84 -2.11
CA TYR A 47 16.37 12.96 -2.18
C TYR A 47 17.51 12.82 -1.15
N GLU A 48 18.67 13.32 -1.51
CA GLU A 48 19.82 13.49 -0.64
C GLU A 48 19.83 14.91 -0.05
N ASP A 49 20.02 15.04 1.26
CA ASP A 49 20.10 16.34 1.92
C ASP A 49 21.58 16.79 2.02
N PRO A 50 21.98 17.91 1.38
CA PRO A 50 23.36 18.39 1.42
C PRO A 50 23.90 18.64 2.84
N ALA A 51 23.04 19.02 3.79
CA ALA A 51 23.42 19.23 5.18
C ALA A 51 23.87 17.95 5.87
N ASP A 52 23.63 16.77 5.27
CA ASP A 52 24.19 15.51 5.77
C ASP A 52 25.71 15.41 5.62
N TYR A 53 26.30 16.19 4.71
CA TYR A 53 27.72 16.15 4.35
C TYR A 53 28.45 17.47 4.63
N ASP A 54 27.72 18.57 4.70
CA ASP A 54 28.28 19.89 4.98
C ASP A 54 27.49 20.56 6.11
N SER A 55 28.10 20.67 7.29
CA SER A 55 27.48 21.29 8.47
C SER A 55 27.26 22.81 8.34
N THR A 56 27.77 23.45 7.28
CA THR A 56 27.52 24.86 6.99
C THR A 56 26.19 25.10 6.26
N LEU A 57 25.61 24.04 5.70
CA LEU A 57 24.31 24.08 5.02
C LEU A 57 23.19 23.74 6.01
N SER A 58 22.05 24.42 5.87
CA SER A 58 20.84 24.09 6.62
C SER A 58 20.18 22.84 6.02
N PRO A 59 19.68 21.90 6.85
CA PRO A 59 18.86 20.80 6.37
C PRO A 59 17.60 21.31 5.65
N TYR A 60 17.11 20.55 4.68
CA TYR A 60 15.85 20.88 4.00
C TYR A 60 14.68 20.86 4.98
N GLU A 61 13.78 21.83 4.88
CA GLU A 61 12.66 22.00 5.82
C GLU A 61 11.32 21.58 5.20
N LEU A 62 10.56 20.74 5.92
CA LEU A 62 9.21 20.33 5.51
C LEU A 62 8.17 21.42 5.83
N PRO A 63 7.05 21.50 5.09
CA PRO A 63 6.67 20.62 3.98
C PRO A 63 7.29 21.02 2.65
N PHE A 64 7.47 20.05 1.76
CA PHE A 64 7.88 20.31 0.39
C PHE A 64 6.67 20.67 -0.47
N HIS A 65 6.88 21.43 -1.54
CA HIS A 65 5.82 21.82 -2.45
C HIS A 65 6.31 21.88 -3.90
N ILE A 66 5.40 21.65 -4.84
CA ILE A 66 5.68 21.78 -6.27
C ILE A 66 5.67 23.26 -6.62
N HIS A 67 6.84 23.79 -6.97
CA HIS A 67 7.00 25.20 -7.32
C HIS A 67 6.67 25.47 -8.79
N TRP A 68 7.03 24.54 -9.67
CA TRP A 68 6.82 24.66 -11.12
C TRP A 68 6.70 23.28 -11.77
N ILE A 69 5.89 23.19 -12.82
CA ILE A 69 5.66 21.96 -13.58
C ILE A 69 5.44 22.28 -15.06
N ALA A 70 5.94 21.42 -15.95
CA ALA A 70 5.81 21.54 -17.41
C ALA A 70 5.65 20.17 -18.09
N GLY A 71 4.92 20.11 -19.20
CA GLY A 71 4.71 18.88 -20.00
C GLY A 71 3.57 17.98 -19.53
N PHE A 72 2.80 18.41 -18.52
CA PHE A 72 1.70 17.64 -17.95
C PHE A 72 0.33 18.03 -18.52
N GLY A 73 0.19 19.28 -19.00
CA GLY A 73 -1.01 19.80 -19.64
C GLY A 73 -0.84 20.04 -21.15
N THR A 74 -1.91 20.49 -21.80
CA THR A 74 -1.95 20.80 -23.24
C THR A 74 -2.34 22.25 -23.54
N GLY A 75 -2.80 22.99 -22.54
CA GLY A 75 -3.15 24.40 -22.67
C GLY A 75 -1.91 25.29 -22.88
N PRO A 76 -2.10 26.57 -23.19
CA PRO A 76 -0.99 27.53 -23.26
C PRO A 76 -0.25 27.61 -21.93
N ALA A 77 1.08 27.76 -21.98
CA ALA A 77 1.89 27.99 -20.78
C ALA A 77 1.51 29.33 -20.13
N THR A 78 1.38 29.32 -18.80
CA THR A 78 0.94 30.49 -18.00
C THR A 78 1.96 30.88 -16.92
N GLY A 79 3.08 30.15 -16.79
CA GLY A 79 4.19 30.47 -15.89
C GLY A 79 5.56 30.17 -16.52
N SER A 80 6.62 30.82 -16.03
CA SER A 80 8.01 30.57 -16.43
C SER A 80 8.94 30.86 -15.24
N PRO A 81 10.08 30.16 -15.15
CA PRO A 81 11.29 30.95 -15.45
C PRO A 81 12.23 30.31 -16.50
N SER A 82 12.05 29.05 -16.89
CA SER A 82 12.95 28.36 -17.83
C SER A 82 12.17 27.46 -18.78
N ALA A 83 12.60 27.39 -20.04
CA ALA A 83 12.08 26.39 -20.97
C ALA A 83 12.36 24.99 -20.40
N PRO A 84 11.38 24.05 -20.45
CA PRO A 84 11.62 22.68 -20.02
C PRO A 84 12.76 22.08 -20.85
N THR A 85 13.62 21.32 -20.18
CA THR A 85 14.75 20.61 -20.79
C THR A 85 14.29 19.28 -21.39
N HIS A 86 13.22 18.71 -20.84
CA HIS A 86 12.65 17.44 -21.24
C HIS A 86 11.18 17.56 -21.67
N ASP A 87 10.59 16.45 -22.14
CA ASP A 87 9.16 16.38 -22.50
C ASP A 87 8.23 16.69 -21.31
N ALA A 88 8.72 16.50 -20.09
CA ALA A 88 8.08 16.94 -18.87
C ALA A 88 9.15 17.30 -17.83
N ASP A 89 8.89 18.33 -17.05
CA ASP A 89 9.77 18.79 -15.99
C ASP A 89 8.98 19.28 -14.77
N ILE A 90 9.62 19.27 -13.60
CA ILE A 90 9.07 19.62 -12.31
C ILE A 90 10.18 20.13 -11.38
N VAL A 91 9.85 21.15 -10.60
CA VAL A 91 10.73 21.75 -9.58
C VAL A 91 10.03 21.70 -8.24
N ILE A 92 10.70 21.15 -7.22
CA ILE A 92 10.19 20.98 -5.86
C ILE A 92 11.04 21.79 -4.89
N TYR A 93 10.38 22.61 -4.10
CA TYR A 93 10.98 23.47 -3.08
C TYR A 93 10.64 22.98 -1.67
N ASP A 94 11.50 23.32 -0.72
CA ASP A 94 11.25 23.15 0.71
C ASP A 94 10.48 24.34 1.29
N ALA A 95 10.20 24.33 2.60
CA ALA A 95 9.46 25.39 3.29
C ALA A 95 10.20 26.76 3.28
N ASN A 96 11.52 26.75 3.07
CA ASN A 96 12.36 27.94 2.99
C ASN A 96 12.62 28.40 1.54
N ASN A 97 11.91 27.84 0.56
CA ASN A 97 12.10 28.08 -0.87
C ASN A 97 13.48 27.67 -1.40
N THR A 98 14.10 26.67 -0.76
CA THR A 98 15.32 26.04 -1.25
C THR A 98 14.94 24.94 -2.24
N VAL A 99 15.65 24.86 -3.37
CA VAL A 99 15.43 23.80 -4.36
C VAL A 99 15.86 22.45 -3.77
N VAL A 100 14.89 21.55 -3.61
CA VAL A 100 15.12 20.15 -3.22
C VAL A 100 15.38 19.30 -4.46
N PHE A 101 14.58 19.53 -5.50
CA PHE A 101 14.70 18.80 -6.75
C PHE A 101 14.39 19.71 -7.95
N ASN A 102 15.20 19.61 -9.00
CA ASN A 102 14.98 20.29 -10.27
C ASN A 102 15.23 19.31 -11.41
N SER A 103 14.15 18.88 -12.08
CA SER A 103 14.25 17.92 -13.16
C SER A 103 15.01 18.44 -14.39
N ASN A 104 15.15 19.77 -14.57
CA ASN A 104 15.96 20.31 -15.67
C ASN A 104 17.44 19.93 -15.55
N ALA A 105 17.89 19.62 -14.32
CA ALA A 105 19.25 19.14 -14.04
C ALA A 105 19.33 17.60 -13.95
N ALA A 106 18.23 16.88 -14.18
CA ALA A 106 18.24 15.42 -14.21
C ALA A 106 19.01 14.93 -15.45
N THR A 107 19.77 13.85 -15.28
CA THR A 107 20.55 13.25 -16.37
C THR A 107 19.73 12.27 -17.19
N VAL A 108 18.65 11.73 -16.62
CA VAL A 108 17.77 10.76 -17.26
C VAL A 108 16.32 11.14 -17.00
N LEU A 109 15.53 11.20 -18.08
CA LEU A 109 14.06 11.11 -18.03
C LEU A 109 13.63 9.79 -18.67
N LEU A 110 12.89 8.97 -17.93
CA LEU A 110 12.11 7.87 -18.46
C LEU A 110 10.64 8.23 -18.40
N ASN A 111 9.90 7.97 -19.48
CA ASN A 111 8.47 8.14 -19.48
C ASN A 111 7.80 6.96 -20.18
N ARG A 112 6.65 6.51 -19.65
CA ARG A 112 5.89 5.39 -20.22
C ARG A 112 4.41 5.48 -19.89
N ALA A 113 3.58 5.02 -20.82
CA ALA A 113 2.17 4.80 -20.55
C ALA A 113 2.01 3.66 -19.54
N TRP A 114 1.08 3.83 -18.59
CA TRP A 114 0.65 2.75 -17.69
C TRP A 114 -0.84 2.49 -17.90
N GLY A 115 -1.10 1.74 -18.97
CA GLY A 115 -2.45 1.58 -19.49
C GLY A 115 -3.00 2.87 -20.11
N PRO A 116 -4.33 2.92 -20.37
CA PRO A 116 -4.96 4.07 -21.03
C PRO A 116 -5.23 5.26 -20.10
N ARG A 117 -5.09 5.07 -18.78
CA ARG A 117 -5.49 6.06 -17.77
C ARG A 117 -4.33 6.84 -17.16
N LEU A 118 -3.13 6.27 -17.14
CA LEU A 118 -2.01 6.79 -16.36
C LEU A 118 -0.76 6.90 -17.22
N TRP A 119 0.09 7.84 -16.83
CA TRP A 119 1.41 8.00 -17.43
C TRP A 119 2.44 8.18 -16.32
N ILE A 120 3.56 7.47 -16.44
CA ILE A 120 4.63 7.50 -15.46
C ILE A 120 5.78 8.32 -16.03
N TYR A 121 6.32 9.20 -15.20
CA TYR A 121 7.57 9.92 -15.43
C TYR A 121 8.54 9.61 -14.30
N GLU A 122 9.79 9.31 -14.65
CA GLU A 122 10.88 9.00 -13.73
C GLU A 122 12.07 9.88 -14.11
N TRP A 123 12.53 10.74 -13.19
CA TRP A 123 13.74 11.54 -13.35
C TRP A 123 14.81 11.06 -12.39
N VAL A 124 16.03 10.89 -12.89
CA VAL A 124 17.20 10.51 -12.09
C VAL A 124 18.26 11.60 -12.17
N SER A 125 18.77 12.02 -11.02
CA SER A 125 19.97 12.84 -10.88
C SER A 125 20.98 12.14 -9.95
N ASP A 126 22.15 12.76 -9.76
CA ASP A 126 23.18 12.22 -8.87
C ASP A 126 22.75 12.19 -7.40
N THR A 127 21.81 13.06 -7.03
CA THR A 127 21.38 13.30 -5.64
C THR A 127 19.92 12.93 -5.38
N ALA A 128 19.13 12.64 -6.41
CA ALA A 128 17.71 12.41 -6.24
C ALA A 128 17.10 11.53 -7.33
N HIS A 129 15.98 10.88 -6.99
CA HIS A 129 15.14 10.14 -7.91
C HIS A 129 13.69 10.54 -7.67
N LEU A 130 13.02 11.02 -8.72
CA LEU A 130 11.62 11.44 -8.65
C LEU A 130 10.79 10.58 -9.59
N THR A 131 9.73 9.98 -9.07
CA THR A 131 8.68 9.33 -9.86
C THR A 131 7.39 10.11 -9.71
N VAL A 132 6.75 10.46 -10.83
CA VAL A 132 5.44 11.12 -10.87
C VAL A 132 4.50 10.32 -11.76
N ILE A 133 3.30 10.07 -11.25
CA ILE A 133 2.24 9.42 -12.01
C ILE A 133 1.16 10.46 -12.29
N ARG A 134 0.93 10.77 -13.57
CA ARG A 134 -0.16 11.67 -13.98
C ARG A 134 -1.39 10.89 -14.41
N HIS A 135 -2.54 11.52 -14.26
CA HIS A 135 -3.74 11.09 -14.96
C HIS A 135 -3.70 11.51 -16.43
N ALA A 136 -4.09 10.58 -17.31
CA ALA A 136 -4.17 10.74 -18.77
C ALA A 136 -5.61 10.50 -19.31
N ALA A 137 -6.59 10.29 -18.42
CA ALA A 137 -7.98 10.07 -18.79
C ALA A 137 -8.94 10.62 -17.74
N TRP A 138 -10.13 11.03 -18.20
CA TRP A 138 -11.24 11.53 -17.38
C TRP A 138 -12.28 10.45 -17.12
N SER A 139 -12.95 10.49 -15.96
CA SER A 139 -14.10 9.62 -15.74
C SER A 139 -15.28 10.09 -16.61
N PRO A 140 -16.20 9.18 -17.02
CA PRO A 140 -17.37 9.56 -17.83
C PRO A 140 -18.26 10.62 -17.15
N ALA A 141 -18.20 10.73 -15.83
CA ALA A 141 -19.00 11.64 -15.03
C ALA A 141 -18.29 12.98 -14.72
N ALA A 142 -16.99 13.10 -15.01
CA ALA A 142 -16.22 14.30 -14.71
C ALA A 142 -16.16 15.23 -15.92
N THR A 143 -16.27 16.54 -15.68
CA THR A 143 -16.00 17.57 -16.69
C THR A 143 -14.49 17.68 -16.91
N PRO A 144 -13.98 17.44 -18.13
CA PRO A 144 -12.56 17.58 -18.41
C PRO A 144 -12.03 18.99 -18.14
N ILE A 145 -10.93 19.07 -17.39
CA ILE A 145 -10.16 20.29 -17.13
C ILE A 145 -8.93 20.29 -18.02
N THR A 146 -8.73 21.38 -18.77
CA THR A 146 -7.50 21.58 -19.53
C THR A 146 -6.46 22.29 -18.66
N TYR A 147 -5.35 21.61 -18.41
CA TYR A 147 -4.22 22.19 -17.68
C TYR A 147 -3.28 22.92 -18.64
N SER A 148 -2.69 24.02 -18.19
CA SER A 148 -1.60 24.70 -18.91
C SER A 148 -0.41 23.77 -19.11
N TYR A 149 0.28 23.90 -20.26
CA TYR A 149 1.46 23.11 -20.57
C TYR A 149 2.56 23.31 -19.52
N ALA A 150 2.78 24.55 -19.09
CA ALA A 150 3.72 24.91 -18.02
C ALA A 150 3.13 26.02 -17.13
N PHE A 151 3.25 25.86 -15.80
CA PHE A 151 2.70 26.78 -14.82
C PHE A 151 3.33 26.59 -13.42
N ASN A 152 3.07 27.56 -12.53
CA ASN A 152 3.45 27.52 -11.12
C ASN A 152 2.18 27.33 -10.30
N PRO A 153 1.96 26.14 -9.70
CA PRO A 153 0.75 25.88 -8.93
C PRO A 153 0.59 26.87 -7.77
N ALA A 154 -0.59 27.44 -7.59
CA ALA A 154 -0.84 28.36 -6.47
C ALA A 154 -0.77 27.67 -5.10
N HIS A 155 -1.16 26.39 -5.01
CA HIS A 155 -1.11 25.58 -3.80
C HIS A 155 -0.92 24.09 -4.12
N ALA A 156 0.31 23.59 -3.93
CA ALA A 156 0.70 22.21 -4.25
C ALA A 156 1.67 21.61 -3.21
N VAL A 157 1.25 21.59 -1.95
CA VAL A 157 2.05 21.03 -0.85
C VAL A 157 2.03 19.50 -0.92
N LEU A 158 3.20 18.88 -0.87
CA LEU A 158 3.36 17.43 -0.93
C LEU A 158 3.04 16.78 0.42
N HIS A 159 2.37 15.63 0.38
CA HIS A 159 2.18 14.81 1.58
C HIS A 159 3.55 14.30 2.10
N ALA A 160 3.77 14.29 3.41
CA ALA A 160 5.02 13.80 4.00
C ALA A 160 5.41 12.34 3.66
N ARG A 161 4.49 11.56 3.06
CA ARG A 161 4.71 10.16 2.67
C ARG A 161 5.21 10.01 1.24
N THR A 162 5.15 11.07 0.45
CA THR A 162 5.61 11.09 -0.94
C THR A 162 7.09 11.47 -1.02
N VAL A 163 7.72 11.80 0.11
CA VAL A 163 9.11 12.24 0.19
C VAL A 163 9.90 11.33 1.11
N ARG A 164 11.08 10.89 0.67
CA ARG A 164 11.99 10.04 1.43
C ARG A 164 13.40 10.57 1.31
N ARG A 165 13.97 10.97 2.45
CA ARG A 165 15.40 11.30 2.56
C ARG A 165 16.20 10.02 2.41
N LEU A 166 17.12 10.00 1.45
CA LEU A 166 18.06 8.90 1.24
C LEU A 166 19.04 8.81 2.41
N PRO A 167 19.47 7.60 2.79
CA PRO A 167 20.49 7.43 3.82
C PRO A 167 21.82 8.02 3.34
N LYS A 168 22.63 8.51 4.29
CA LYS A 168 23.97 9.03 4.01
C LYS A 168 24.81 8.01 3.23
N ARG A 169 25.44 8.46 2.16
CA ARG A 169 26.32 7.68 1.29
C ARG A 169 27.76 8.16 1.46
N LEU A 170 28.72 7.25 1.28
CA LEU A 170 30.12 7.63 1.29
C LEU A 170 30.46 8.36 -0.01
N LYS A 171 30.83 9.63 0.08
CA LYS A 171 31.18 10.47 -1.09
C LYS A 171 32.67 10.47 -1.42
N GLN A 172 33.49 10.39 -0.38
CA GLN A 172 34.93 10.52 -0.48
C GLN A 172 35.60 9.73 0.64
N VAL A 173 36.75 9.12 0.32
CA VAL A 173 37.69 8.57 1.29
C VAL A 173 39.03 9.23 1.08
N SER A 174 39.63 9.76 2.15
CA SER A 174 40.97 10.34 2.11
C SER A 174 41.87 9.57 3.05
N ALA A 175 43.03 9.15 2.55
CA ALA A 175 44.08 8.48 3.31
C ALA A 175 45.43 9.10 2.95
N LEU A 176 46.11 9.68 3.96
CA LEU A 176 47.36 10.43 3.79
C LEU A 176 47.24 11.53 2.71
N LEU A 177 47.92 11.37 1.58
CA LEU A 177 47.96 12.31 0.46
C LEU A 177 47.02 11.92 -0.68
N THR A 178 46.34 10.77 -0.57
CA THR A 178 45.44 10.28 -1.61
C THR A 178 44.00 10.52 -1.19
N THR A 179 43.24 11.13 -2.08
CA THR A 179 41.80 11.32 -1.94
C THR A 179 41.12 10.59 -3.08
N LEU A 180 40.26 9.63 -2.73
CA LEU A 180 39.40 8.90 -3.65
C LEU A 180 38.01 9.56 -3.61
N VAL A 181 37.60 10.13 -4.75
CA VAL A 181 36.27 10.72 -4.96
C VAL A 181 35.52 9.83 -5.96
N ALA A 182 34.24 9.58 -5.67
CA ALA A 182 33.31 8.73 -6.44
C ALA A 182 33.53 7.19 -6.30
N VAL A 183 32.42 6.48 -6.06
CA VAL A 183 32.29 5.05 -5.75
C VAL A 183 31.73 4.31 -6.99
N PRO A 184 31.92 2.98 -7.12
CA PRO A 184 32.41 2.03 -6.12
C PRO A 184 33.95 1.97 -5.99
N PHE A 185 34.45 1.67 -4.79
CA PHE A 185 35.86 1.31 -4.55
C PHE A 185 35.92 0.00 -3.76
N ASP A 186 36.93 -0.82 -4.06
CA ASP A 186 37.18 -2.08 -3.36
C ASP A 186 38.25 -1.88 -2.29
N LEU A 187 37.93 -2.27 -1.05
CA LEU A 187 38.91 -2.35 0.03
C LEU A 187 39.53 -3.74 0.03
N THR A 188 40.81 -3.83 -0.30
CA THR A 188 41.57 -5.08 -0.24
C THR A 188 42.60 -5.02 0.89
N ALA A 189 42.61 -6.05 1.72
CA ALA A 189 43.63 -6.21 2.74
C ALA A 189 44.94 -6.63 2.05
N GLN A 190 45.96 -5.77 2.12
CA GLN A 190 47.30 -6.04 1.58
C GLN A 190 48.19 -6.62 2.68
N TYR A 191 49.50 -6.42 2.61
CA TYR A 191 50.46 -6.97 3.58
C TYR A 191 50.22 -6.49 5.01
N ASN A 192 50.33 -7.41 5.97
CA ASN A 192 50.21 -7.18 7.41
C ASN A 192 48.87 -6.52 7.85
N MET A 193 47.82 -6.67 7.06
CA MET A 193 46.51 -6.08 7.34
C MET A 193 45.42 -7.14 7.28
N GLU A 194 44.45 -7.04 8.17
CA GLU A 194 43.16 -7.72 8.10
C GLU A 194 42.08 -6.64 8.02
N ILE A 195 41.12 -6.83 7.11
CA ILE A 195 39.93 -5.98 6.99
C ILE A 195 38.72 -6.85 7.34
N ALA A 196 38.01 -6.46 8.39
CA ALA A 196 36.75 -7.09 8.78
C ALA A 196 35.61 -6.09 8.61
N ALA A 197 34.47 -6.56 8.10
CA ALA A 197 33.25 -5.76 8.01
C ALA A 197 32.14 -6.43 8.84
N ALA A 198 31.50 -5.66 9.72
CA ALA A 198 30.38 -6.10 10.52
C ALA A 198 29.20 -5.15 10.33
N THR A 199 28.09 -5.67 9.82
CA THR A 199 26.85 -4.89 9.70
C THR A 199 26.03 -5.03 10.96
N THR A 200 25.71 -3.92 11.60
CA THR A 200 24.79 -3.85 12.73
C THR A 200 23.57 -3.02 12.34
N THR A 201 22.39 -3.44 12.80
CA THR A 201 21.16 -2.70 12.58
C THR A 201 20.82 -1.94 13.86
N ARG A 202 20.84 -0.60 13.81
CA ARG A 202 20.44 0.25 14.93
C ARG A 202 19.21 1.04 14.53
N GLY A 203 18.03 0.60 14.99
CA GLY A 203 16.75 1.10 14.50
C GLY A 203 16.51 0.68 13.04
N ALA A 204 16.08 1.60 12.19
CA ALA A 204 15.89 1.35 10.75
C ALA A 204 17.17 1.51 9.89
N ARG A 205 18.31 1.82 10.52
CA ARG A 205 19.58 2.12 9.82
C ARG A 205 20.55 0.94 9.93
N ASN A 206 20.99 0.45 8.77
CA ASN A 206 22.15 -0.43 8.69
C ASN A 206 23.43 0.40 8.84
N ILE A 207 24.27 0.00 9.77
CA ILE A 207 25.59 0.58 10.01
C ILE A 207 26.61 -0.51 9.73
N THR A 208 27.39 -0.34 8.67
CA THR A 208 28.53 -1.22 8.38
C THR A 208 29.76 -0.65 9.07
N GLN A 209 30.21 -1.32 10.12
CA GLN A 209 31.48 -1.05 10.75
C GLN A 209 32.58 -1.77 9.97
N ILE A 210 33.59 -1.04 9.51
CA ILE A 210 34.78 -1.59 8.87
C ILE A 210 35.94 -1.44 9.85
N THR A 211 36.58 -2.55 10.19
CA THR A 211 37.73 -2.59 11.11
C THR A 211 38.98 -2.94 10.31
N PHE A 212 40.02 -2.12 10.47
CA PHE A 212 41.34 -2.34 9.92
C PHE A 212 42.27 -2.77 11.05
N ASN A 213 42.76 -4.01 11.02
CA ASN A 213 43.71 -4.52 12.00
C ASN A 213 45.07 -4.70 11.36
N ALA A 214 46.10 -4.06 11.93
CA ALA A 214 47.48 -4.34 11.55
C ALA A 214 47.94 -5.61 12.28
N ILE A 215 47.87 -6.75 11.61
CA ILE A 215 48.22 -8.06 12.16
C ILE A 215 49.45 -8.57 11.39
N PRO A 216 50.61 -8.75 12.03
CA PRO A 216 51.79 -9.29 11.38
C PRO A 216 51.49 -10.62 10.69
N GLY A 217 51.78 -10.72 9.39
CA GLY A 217 51.52 -11.91 8.58
C GLY A 217 50.09 -12.09 8.10
N ALA A 218 49.15 -11.19 8.40
CA ALA A 218 47.80 -11.20 7.81
C ALA A 218 47.77 -10.61 6.39
N GLY A 219 46.64 -10.77 5.70
CA GLY A 219 46.45 -10.30 4.32
C GLY A 219 47.37 -11.05 3.35
N LEU A 220 48.16 -10.32 2.55
CA LEU A 220 49.15 -10.93 1.65
C LEU A 220 50.45 -11.36 2.36
N GLY A 221 50.54 -11.21 3.69
CA GLY A 221 51.70 -11.61 4.49
C GLY A 221 52.68 -10.45 4.74
N VAL A 222 53.98 -10.75 4.75
CA VAL A 222 55.05 -9.76 4.97
C VAL A 222 55.34 -9.01 3.68
N TYR A 223 55.50 -7.69 3.75
CA TYR A 223 55.88 -6.87 2.60
C TYR A 223 57.24 -7.35 2.05
N PRO A 224 57.37 -7.65 0.74
CA PRO A 224 58.65 -8.06 0.19
C PRO A 224 59.65 -6.90 0.31
N ASP A 225 60.80 -7.16 0.94
CA ASP A 225 61.89 -6.19 1.00
C ASP A 225 62.38 -5.84 -0.41
N CYS A 226 62.95 -4.64 -0.59
CA CYS A 226 63.37 -4.09 -1.88
C CYS A 226 64.54 -4.84 -2.56
N GLU A 227 64.94 -6.02 -2.09
CA GLU A 227 65.92 -6.86 -2.77
C GLU A 227 65.21 -7.97 -3.54
N GLU A 228 65.61 -8.16 -4.81
CA GLU A 228 65.17 -9.28 -5.65
C GLU A 228 65.68 -10.61 -5.08
N GLU A 229 65.10 -11.07 -3.98
CA GLU A 229 65.29 -12.45 -3.55
C GLU A 229 64.44 -13.36 -4.44
N LEU A 230 65.10 -14.38 -4.98
CA LEU A 230 64.48 -15.49 -5.70
C LEU A 230 63.26 -15.96 -4.92
N GLN A 231 62.07 -15.83 -5.51
CA GLN A 231 60.84 -16.37 -4.93
C GLN A 231 60.94 -17.90 -4.88
N VAL A 232 61.52 -18.41 -3.79
CA VAL A 232 61.53 -19.82 -3.47
C VAL A 232 60.23 -20.15 -2.77
N ILE A 233 59.51 -21.14 -3.29
CA ILE A 233 58.31 -21.66 -2.65
C ILE A 233 58.76 -22.32 -1.34
N THR A 234 58.54 -21.64 -0.21
CA THR A 234 58.94 -22.15 1.13
C THR A 234 57.88 -23.02 1.76
N LYS A 235 56.61 -22.90 1.33
CA LYS A 235 55.48 -23.72 1.79
C LYS A 235 54.42 -23.85 0.69
N ILE A 236 53.71 -24.98 0.68
CA ILE A 236 52.46 -25.18 -0.06
C ILE A 236 51.42 -25.65 0.95
N ASN A 237 50.29 -24.94 1.05
CA ASN A 237 49.23 -25.21 2.05
C ASN A 237 49.78 -25.36 3.49
N ASN A 238 50.67 -24.46 3.90
CA ASN A 238 51.39 -24.47 5.19
C ASN A 238 52.32 -25.66 5.47
N ILE A 239 52.48 -26.60 4.54
CA ILE A 239 53.43 -27.71 4.66
C ILE A 239 54.77 -27.26 4.10
N ALA A 240 55.83 -27.38 4.90
CA ALA A 240 57.20 -27.09 4.47
C ALA A 240 57.77 -28.23 3.62
N PRO A 241 58.71 -27.96 2.70
CA PRO A 241 59.41 -29.02 1.99
C PRO A 241 60.26 -29.84 2.96
N THR A 242 60.70 -31.00 2.51
CA THR A 242 61.75 -31.77 3.18
C THR A 242 63.05 -30.95 3.33
N ALA A 243 63.98 -31.43 4.16
CA ALA A 243 65.31 -30.82 4.32
C ALA A 243 66.10 -30.69 3.00
N SER A 244 65.72 -31.46 1.96
CA SER A 244 66.31 -31.40 0.61
C SER A 244 65.50 -30.55 -0.39
N GLY A 245 64.43 -29.87 0.05
CA GLY A 245 63.63 -28.97 -0.79
C GLY A 245 62.46 -29.63 -1.55
N HIS A 246 62.19 -30.92 -1.34
CA HIS A 246 61.08 -31.62 -2.01
C HIS A 246 59.73 -31.42 -1.30
N PHE A 247 58.67 -31.16 -2.06
CA PHE A 247 57.28 -31.20 -1.60
C PHE A 247 56.62 -32.55 -1.92
N PHE A 248 55.89 -33.10 -0.96
CA PHE A 248 54.98 -34.22 -1.21
C PHE A 248 53.56 -33.67 -1.29
N ILE A 249 52.92 -33.85 -2.44
CA ILE A 249 51.55 -33.40 -2.68
C ILE A 249 50.69 -34.65 -2.86
N SER A 250 49.66 -34.79 -2.03
CA SER A 250 48.60 -35.77 -2.19
C SER A 250 47.29 -35.02 -2.20
N ALA A 251 46.40 -35.40 -3.11
CA ALA A 251 45.02 -34.96 -3.06
C ALA A 251 44.22 -35.88 -2.12
N ASP A 252 43.10 -35.37 -1.61
CA ASP A 252 42.15 -36.09 -0.77
C ASP A 252 40.85 -36.36 -1.56
N ASP A 253 40.09 -37.36 -1.11
CA ASP A 253 38.82 -37.79 -1.71
C ASP A 253 38.91 -38.12 -3.23
N CYS A 254 38.17 -37.36 -4.03
CA CYS A 254 38.01 -37.50 -5.48
C CYS A 254 38.84 -36.47 -6.27
N TYR A 255 39.65 -35.66 -5.57
CA TYR A 255 40.67 -34.86 -6.23
C TYR A 255 41.88 -35.74 -6.50
N PHE A 256 42.59 -35.46 -7.59
CA PHE A 256 43.78 -36.22 -7.95
C PHE A 256 44.94 -35.30 -8.29
N VAL A 257 46.14 -35.75 -7.91
CA VAL A 257 47.43 -35.16 -8.26
C VAL A 257 48.25 -36.27 -8.90
N ARG A 258 48.47 -36.21 -10.21
CA ARG A 258 49.20 -37.25 -10.95
C ARG A 258 50.17 -36.65 -11.95
N GLN A 259 51.24 -37.38 -12.27
CA GLN A 259 52.06 -37.04 -13.43
C GLN A 259 51.22 -37.25 -14.70
N PRO A 260 51.36 -36.39 -15.72
CA PRO A 260 50.72 -36.65 -16.99
C PRO A 260 51.28 -37.96 -17.57
N VAL A 261 50.37 -38.76 -18.12
CA VAL A 261 50.70 -40.04 -18.73
C VAL A 261 50.14 -40.05 -20.15
N LEU A 262 50.92 -40.54 -21.10
CA LEU A 262 50.45 -40.85 -22.44
C LEU A 262 49.89 -42.28 -22.42
N VAL A 263 48.68 -42.46 -22.93
CA VAL A 263 48.13 -43.81 -23.15
C VAL A 263 48.74 -44.35 -24.44
N VAL A 264 49.54 -45.42 -24.33
CA VAL A 264 50.34 -45.99 -25.43
C VAL A 264 49.70 -47.25 -26.01
N SER A 265 48.81 -47.88 -25.23
CA SER A 265 47.90 -48.93 -25.69
C SER A 265 46.64 -48.83 -24.85
N GLU A 266 45.46 -49.03 -25.44
CA GLU A 266 44.20 -49.10 -24.68
C GLU A 266 43.88 -50.53 -24.25
N ASP A 267 44.42 -51.56 -24.93
CA ASP A 267 44.19 -52.96 -24.58
C ASP A 267 45.41 -53.86 -24.86
N PRO A 268 46.07 -54.42 -23.82
CA PRO A 268 45.91 -54.05 -22.42
C PRO A 268 46.32 -52.58 -22.21
N ARG A 269 45.62 -51.86 -21.33
CA ARG A 269 45.90 -50.44 -21.10
C ARG A 269 47.33 -50.25 -20.58
N ARG A 270 48.18 -49.62 -21.39
CA ARG A 270 49.55 -49.25 -21.04
C ARG A 270 49.68 -47.75 -21.10
N THR A 271 50.19 -47.17 -20.02
CA THR A 271 50.42 -45.73 -19.90
C THR A 271 51.89 -45.48 -19.62
N TYR A 272 52.48 -44.48 -20.26
CA TYR A 272 53.86 -44.04 -20.02
C TYR A 272 53.84 -42.64 -19.42
N PRO A 273 54.58 -42.37 -18.33
CA PRO A 273 54.74 -41.01 -17.81
C PRO A 273 55.36 -40.11 -18.88
N SER A 274 54.70 -39.00 -19.22
CA SER A 274 55.22 -38.05 -20.21
C SER A 274 56.54 -37.42 -19.77
N VAL A 275 56.79 -37.40 -18.45
CA VAL A 275 58.01 -36.87 -17.83
C VAL A 275 59.24 -37.76 -17.99
N LEU A 276 59.08 -39.03 -18.39
CA LEU A 276 60.19 -39.94 -18.71
C LEU A 276 60.64 -39.86 -20.19
N MET A 277 59.93 -39.09 -21.02
CA MET A 277 60.40 -38.69 -22.34
C MET A 277 61.33 -37.47 -22.21
N TYR A 278 62.46 -37.65 -21.52
CA TYR A 278 63.63 -36.77 -21.69
C TYR A 278 64.36 -37.15 -23.00
N PRO A 279 65.12 -36.23 -23.64
CA PRO A 279 65.52 -36.30 -25.06
C PRO A 279 66.64 -37.32 -25.39
N TYR A 280 66.64 -38.51 -24.78
CA TYR A 280 67.73 -39.47 -24.93
C TYR A 280 67.34 -40.90 -25.32
N ASN A 281 66.07 -41.21 -25.59
CA ASN A 281 65.66 -42.61 -25.83
C ASN A 281 64.90 -42.90 -27.14
N GLU A 282 64.90 -41.99 -28.11
CA GLU A 282 64.64 -42.34 -29.51
C GLU A 282 65.74 -41.73 -30.40
N ILE A 283 66.37 -42.56 -31.23
CA ILE A 283 67.50 -42.18 -32.09
C ILE A 283 66.94 -41.37 -33.26
N ASP A 284 66.87 -40.05 -33.10
CA ASP A 284 66.83 -39.12 -34.22
C ASP A 284 68.27 -38.64 -34.49
N GLU A 285 68.87 -39.13 -35.57
CA GLU A 285 70.24 -38.78 -35.99
C GLU A 285 70.40 -37.29 -36.33
N SER A 286 69.32 -36.50 -36.40
CA SER A 286 69.37 -35.07 -36.71
C SER A 286 69.66 -34.15 -35.50
N LEU A 287 69.67 -34.66 -34.27
CA LEU A 287 69.91 -33.88 -33.04
C LEU A 287 71.36 -33.97 -32.49
N LEU A 288 72.33 -34.32 -33.33
CA LEU A 288 73.76 -34.47 -32.97
C LEU A 288 74.52 -33.14 -32.68
N ILE A 289 73.83 -32.03 -32.47
CA ILE A 289 74.39 -30.83 -31.84
C ILE A 289 73.78 -30.78 -30.43
N GLY A 290 74.58 -31.16 -29.43
CA GLY A 290 74.13 -31.27 -28.04
C GLY A 290 73.43 -30.00 -27.53
N PRO A 291 72.55 -30.12 -26.51
CA PRO A 291 71.77 -28.99 -26.03
C PRO A 291 72.68 -27.87 -25.53
N ASP A 292 72.18 -26.63 -25.69
CA ASP A 292 72.80 -25.44 -25.11
C ASP A 292 73.04 -25.68 -23.61
N PRO A 293 74.27 -25.43 -23.08
CA PRO A 293 74.57 -25.60 -21.65
C PRO A 293 73.68 -24.76 -20.71
N LEU A 294 72.88 -23.83 -21.24
CA LEU A 294 71.87 -23.05 -20.52
C LEU A 294 70.45 -23.67 -20.55
N ALA A 295 70.28 -24.87 -21.09
CA ALA A 295 69.01 -25.59 -21.07
C ALA A 295 68.58 -25.88 -19.61
N GLY A 296 67.53 -25.19 -19.16
CA GLY A 296 67.01 -25.27 -17.78
C GLY A 296 67.26 -24.02 -16.92
N THR A 297 68.06 -23.06 -17.40
CA THR A 297 68.26 -21.76 -16.72
C THR A 297 67.55 -20.60 -17.40
N THR A 298 67.10 -20.77 -18.64
CA THR A 298 66.33 -19.75 -19.38
C THR A 298 65.35 -20.43 -20.34
N ILE A 299 64.17 -19.81 -20.53
CA ILE A 299 63.12 -20.29 -21.45
C ILE A 299 63.45 -20.10 -22.93
N ASN A 300 64.55 -19.38 -23.25
CA ASN A 300 64.96 -19.08 -24.62
C ASN A 300 66.05 -20.02 -25.15
N ALA A 301 66.43 -21.05 -24.40
CA ALA A 301 67.45 -22.02 -24.81
C ALA A 301 66.92 -22.98 -25.89
N THR A 302 67.70 -23.22 -26.94
CA THR A 302 67.34 -24.12 -28.04
C THR A 302 67.14 -25.55 -27.51
N GLY A 303 65.93 -26.09 -27.65
CA GLY A 303 65.52 -27.40 -27.10
C GLY A 303 64.34 -27.34 -26.13
N TRP A 304 63.92 -26.14 -25.69
CA TRP A 304 62.63 -25.97 -25.02
C TRP A 304 61.48 -25.96 -26.06
N PRO A 305 60.39 -26.71 -25.84
CA PRO A 305 59.27 -26.75 -26.76
C PRO A 305 58.45 -25.44 -26.68
N ASP A 306 58.13 -24.85 -27.83
CA ASP A 306 57.40 -23.58 -27.98
C ASP A 306 55.90 -23.63 -27.57
N GLY A 307 55.44 -24.71 -26.93
CA GLY A 307 54.04 -24.96 -26.57
C GLY A 307 53.83 -25.37 -25.11
N LYS A 308 52.71 -24.93 -24.52
CA LYS A 308 52.30 -25.13 -23.10
C LYS A 308 51.99 -26.58 -22.68
N GLU A 309 52.50 -27.57 -23.39
CA GLU A 309 52.02 -28.96 -23.29
C GLU A 309 52.79 -29.84 -22.30
N TYR A 310 53.77 -29.29 -21.60
CA TYR A 310 54.58 -30.03 -20.61
C TYR A 310 54.27 -29.56 -19.18
N ALA A 311 53.10 -29.95 -18.66
CA ALA A 311 52.86 -29.87 -17.21
C ALA A 311 53.61 -31.02 -16.53
N HIS A 312 54.46 -30.76 -15.53
CA HIS A 312 55.10 -31.84 -14.75
C HIS A 312 54.15 -32.47 -13.72
N LEU A 313 52.98 -31.86 -13.50
CA LEU A 313 51.98 -32.26 -12.53
C LEU A 313 50.58 -31.87 -13.04
N TYR A 314 49.63 -32.81 -13.01
CA TYR A 314 48.23 -32.56 -13.34
C TYR A 314 47.38 -32.68 -12.08
N MET A 315 46.61 -31.63 -11.80
CA MET A 315 45.65 -31.59 -10.69
C MET A 315 44.23 -31.52 -11.26
N GLY A 316 43.32 -32.35 -10.76
CA GLY A 316 41.95 -32.41 -11.28
C GLY A 316 40.93 -32.80 -10.21
N ASN A 317 39.66 -32.72 -10.60
CA ASN A 317 38.50 -32.99 -9.76
C ASN A 317 37.63 -34.05 -10.43
N ASP A 318 37.62 -35.28 -9.90
CA ASP A 318 36.73 -36.35 -10.32
C ASP A 318 35.49 -36.46 -9.39
N CYS A 319 35.21 -35.44 -8.56
CA CYS A 319 34.06 -35.44 -7.66
C CYS A 319 32.75 -35.30 -8.44
N VAL A 320 31.81 -36.20 -8.14
CA VAL A 320 30.41 -36.10 -8.56
C VAL A 320 29.75 -34.93 -7.81
N PRO A 321 28.88 -34.11 -8.44
CA PRO A 321 28.21 -33.02 -7.76
C PRO A 321 27.52 -33.48 -6.45
N CYS A 322 27.58 -32.63 -5.42
CA CYS A 322 27.19 -32.99 -4.05
C CYS A 322 25.71 -33.40 -3.88
N CYS A 323 24.85 -33.05 -4.84
CA CYS A 323 23.44 -33.39 -4.84
C CYS A 323 23.02 -33.83 -6.25
N ASP A 324 22.06 -34.76 -6.32
CA ASP A 324 21.48 -35.18 -7.58
C ASP A 324 20.60 -34.07 -8.17
N CYS A 325 20.47 -34.02 -9.49
CA CYS A 325 19.58 -33.08 -10.18
C CYS A 325 18.14 -33.12 -9.64
N ALA A 326 17.70 -34.28 -9.12
CA ALA A 326 16.39 -34.45 -8.52
C ALA A 326 16.16 -33.56 -7.28
N ASP A 327 17.20 -33.32 -6.47
CA ASP A 327 17.10 -32.51 -5.26
C ASP A 327 16.86 -31.04 -5.59
N TYR A 328 17.52 -30.51 -6.63
CA TYR A 328 17.29 -29.16 -7.12
C TYR A 328 15.87 -28.99 -7.68
N VAL A 329 15.34 -29.99 -8.38
CA VAL A 329 13.96 -29.97 -8.88
C VAL A 329 12.97 -29.99 -7.71
N ASN A 330 13.20 -30.81 -6.69
CA ASN A 330 12.35 -30.88 -5.50
C ASN A 330 12.35 -29.55 -4.73
N ALA A 331 13.51 -28.90 -4.57
CA ALA A 331 13.62 -27.59 -3.94
C ALA A 331 12.86 -26.51 -4.74
N ALA A 332 13.01 -26.50 -6.07
CA ALA A 332 12.27 -25.56 -6.92
C ALA A 332 10.75 -25.76 -6.81
N GLN A 333 10.27 -27.01 -6.85
CA GLN A 333 8.86 -27.32 -6.69
C GLN A 333 8.32 -26.93 -5.31
N PHE A 334 9.12 -27.12 -4.25
CA PHE A 334 8.78 -26.67 -2.91
C PHE A 334 8.58 -25.15 -2.87
N ILE A 335 9.54 -24.38 -3.41
CA ILE A 335 9.47 -22.91 -3.45
C ILE A 335 8.23 -22.44 -4.22
N ILE A 336 7.91 -23.06 -5.36
CA ILE A 336 6.73 -22.72 -6.17
C ILE A 336 5.43 -22.97 -5.41
N ARG A 337 5.34 -24.08 -4.67
CA ARG A 337 4.16 -24.41 -3.85
C ARG A 337 3.97 -23.40 -2.72
N GLU A 338 5.02 -23.09 -1.97
CA GLU A 338 4.97 -22.07 -0.91
C GLU A 338 4.55 -20.70 -1.46
N ALA A 339 5.14 -20.27 -2.58
CA ALA A 339 4.78 -19.01 -3.23
C ALA A 339 3.29 -18.97 -3.64
N SER A 340 2.73 -20.11 -4.06
CA SER A 340 1.32 -20.23 -4.44
C SER A 340 0.38 -20.12 -3.22
N GLU A 341 0.75 -20.71 -2.09
CA GLU A 341 0.00 -20.59 -0.82
C GLU A 341 0.02 -19.15 -0.30
N PHE A 342 1.18 -18.47 -0.32
CA PHE A 342 1.24 -17.05 0.05
C PHE A 342 0.37 -16.16 -0.85
N LYS A 343 0.31 -16.45 -2.15
CA LYS A 343 -0.55 -15.72 -3.10
C LYS A 343 -2.03 -15.91 -2.78
N LYS A 344 -2.44 -17.12 -2.37
CA LYS A 344 -3.81 -17.42 -1.93
C LYS A 344 -4.14 -16.64 -0.65
N LEU A 345 -3.27 -16.70 0.36
CA LEU A 345 -3.43 -15.97 1.61
C LEU A 345 -3.57 -14.46 1.40
N ALA A 346 -2.75 -13.88 0.51
CA ALA A 346 -2.84 -12.47 0.17
C ALA A 346 -4.19 -12.09 -0.48
N LYS A 347 -4.74 -12.96 -1.33
CA LYS A 347 -6.07 -12.75 -1.95
C LYS A 347 -7.18 -12.77 -0.89
N GLU A 348 -7.12 -13.70 0.05
CA GLU A 348 -8.08 -13.81 1.15
C GLU A 348 -8.00 -12.61 2.10
N ALA A 349 -6.79 -12.18 2.48
CA ALA A 349 -6.57 -11.00 3.31
C ALA A 349 -7.11 -9.72 2.63
N HIS A 350 -6.89 -9.57 1.32
CA HIS A 350 -7.42 -8.45 0.55
C HIS A 350 -8.96 -8.48 0.45
N ALA A 351 -9.57 -9.67 0.33
CA ALA A 351 -11.03 -9.81 0.36
C ALA A 351 -11.63 -9.40 1.71
N ALA A 352 -11.03 -9.87 2.82
CA ALA A 352 -11.44 -9.49 4.17
C ALA A 352 -11.29 -7.99 4.45
N ALA A 353 -10.22 -7.36 3.96
CA ALA A 353 -10.02 -5.91 4.07
C ALA A 353 -11.16 -5.12 3.38
N ARG A 354 -11.55 -5.52 2.16
CA ARG A 354 -12.68 -4.89 1.44
C ARG A 354 -14.02 -5.09 2.14
N GLU A 355 -14.25 -6.27 2.71
CA GLU A 355 -15.47 -6.53 3.50
C GLU A 355 -15.52 -5.63 4.74
N TYR A 356 -14.39 -5.49 5.45
CA TYR A 356 -14.28 -4.58 6.58
C TYR A 356 -14.55 -3.12 6.19
N GLU A 357 -14.00 -2.64 5.08
CA GLU A 357 -14.25 -1.28 4.59
C GLU A 357 -15.73 -1.04 4.28
N ALA A 358 -16.39 -1.98 3.61
CA ALA A 358 -17.83 -1.91 3.32
C ALA A 358 -18.69 -1.89 4.59
N VAL A 359 -18.36 -2.75 5.56
CA VAL A 359 -19.02 -2.80 6.86
C VAL A 359 -18.80 -1.50 7.64
N ARG A 360 -17.57 -0.99 7.66
CA ARG A 360 -17.23 0.29 8.32
C ARG A 360 -18.00 1.46 7.69
N ALA A 361 -18.03 1.55 6.36
CA ALA A 361 -18.77 2.60 5.67
C ALA A 361 -20.26 2.55 6.00
N ARG A 362 -20.85 1.35 6.05
CA ARG A 362 -22.23 1.14 6.51
C ARG A 362 -22.43 1.62 7.95
N PHE A 363 -21.55 1.27 8.89
CA PHE A 363 -21.67 1.72 10.28
C PHE A 363 -21.52 3.24 10.43
N ILE A 364 -20.65 3.88 9.65
CA ILE A 364 -20.51 5.33 9.63
C ILE A 364 -21.79 5.98 9.09
N ASN A 365 -22.33 5.49 7.98
CA ASN A 365 -23.60 5.97 7.44
C ASN A 365 -24.77 5.77 8.42
N ASP A 366 -24.81 4.63 9.10
CA ASP A 366 -25.82 4.34 10.13
C ASP A 366 -25.65 5.26 11.35
N LYS A 367 -24.41 5.57 11.74
CA LYS A 367 -24.11 6.54 12.80
C LYS A 367 -24.57 7.93 12.40
N ASP A 368 -24.22 8.39 11.20
CA ASP A 368 -24.61 9.70 10.70
C ASP A 368 -26.13 9.82 10.53
N CYS A 369 -26.81 8.76 10.10
CA CYS A 369 -28.27 8.70 10.07
C CYS A 369 -28.87 8.77 11.48
N ARG A 370 -28.22 8.18 12.48
CA ARG A 370 -28.64 8.30 13.89
C ARG A 370 -28.45 9.72 14.36
N THR A 371 -27.25 10.28 14.25
CA THR A 371 -26.94 11.64 14.73
C THR A 371 -27.81 12.72 14.08
N ARG A 372 -28.15 12.58 12.79
CA ARG A 372 -29.01 13.56 12.10
C ARG A 372 -30.49 13.46 12.45
N PHE A 373 -30.98 12.27 12.81
CA PHE A 373 -32.41 12.01 13.03
C PHE A 373 -32.61 11.33 14.39
N PRO A 374 -32.58 12.11 15.48
CA PRO A 374 -32.77 11.58 16.83
C PRO A 374 -34.18 11.08 17.07
N ILE A 375 -35.19 11.63 16.38
CA ILE A 375 -36.56 11.09 16.33
C ILE A 375 -36.74 10.32 15.03
N ARG A 376 -37.44 9.20 15.11
CA ARG A 376 -37.81 8.36 13.97
C ARG A 376 -39.24 7.89 14.13
N VAL A 377 -39.94 7.82 13.02
CA VAL A 377 -41.24 7.17 12.93
C VAL A 377 -41.20 6.18 11.77
N ALA A 378 -41.75 4.99 11.97
CA ALA A 378 -42.04 4.08 10.88
C ALA A 378 -43.44 3.52 11.00
N LEU A 379 -44.01 3.30 9.82
CA LEU A 379 -45.31 2.70 9.62
C LEU A 379 -45.10 1.36 8.93
N GLN A 380 -45.55 0.29 9.59
CA GLN A 380 -45.51 -1.06 9.04
C GLN A 380 -46.94 -1.57 8.86
N PRO A 381 -47.45 -1.61 7.60
CA PRO A 381 -48.70 -2.29 7.27
C PRO A 381 -48.76 -3.69 7.88
N GLN A 382 -49.90 -4.02 8.48
CA GLN A 382 -50.24 -5.36 8.93
C GLN A 382 -51.41 -5.88 8.10
N ALA A 383 -52.01 -7.00 8.50
CA ALA A 383 -53.29 -7.40 7.92
C ALA A 383 -54.32 -6.29 8.16
N CYS A 384 -54.99 -5.85 7.09
CA CYS A 384 -56.04 -4.84 7.19
C CYS A 384 -57.08 -5.22 8.26
N PRO A 385 -57.57 -4.26 9.05
CA PRO A 385 -57.40 -2.80 8.91
C PRO A 385 -56.27 -2.21 9.80
N THR A 386 -55.21 -2.97 10.07
CA THR A 386 -54.22 -2.60 11.11
C THR A 386 -52.87 -2.12 10.56
N ILE A 387 -52.24 -1.20 11.29
CA ILE A 387 -50.85 -0.76 11.07
C ILE A 387 -50.09 -0.74 12.39
N ASP A 388 -48.82 -1.10 12.35
CA ASP A 388 -47.92 -0.87 13.48
C ASP A 388 -47.18 0.44 13.26
N VAL A 389 -47.22 1.32 14.27
CA VAL A 389 -46.49 2.59 14.32
C VAL A 389 -45.38 2.45 15.36
N LEU A 390 -44.13 2.60 14.93
CA LEU A 390 -42.97 2.66 15.83
C LEU A 390 -42.44 4.08 15.85
N VAL A 391 -42.44 4.70 17.03
CA VAL A 391 -41.76 5.97 17.28
C VAL A 391 -40.57 5.71 18.19
N GLN A 392 -39.38 6.13 17.74
CA GLN A 392 -38.13 5.98 18.48
C GLN A 392 -37.48 7.34 18.67
N PHE A 393 -36.91 7.55 19.86
CA PHE A 393 -36.02 8.65 20.16
C PHE A 393 -34.68 8.17 20.69
N CYS A 394 -33.59 8.79 20.23
CA CYS A 394 -32.23 8.57 20.72
C CYS A 394 -31.72 9.84 21.40
N ASN A 395 -31.43 9.76 22.70
CA ASN A 395 -30.75 10.85 23.39
C ASN A 395 -29.28 10.88 22.94
N GLN A 396 -28.90 11.93 22.23
CA GLN A 396 -27.54 12.10 21.69
C GLN A 396 -26.70 13.09 22.48
N THR A 397 -27.28 13.68 23.52
CA THR A 397 -26.55 14.59 24.39
C THR A 397 -25.73 13.80 25.41
N ASP A 398 -24.76 14.48 26.00
CA ASP A 398 -23.99 13.95 27.13
C ASP A 398 -24.72 14.15 28.48
N THR A 399 -25.95 14.64 28.44
CA THR A 399 -26.78 14.90 29.62
C THR A 399 -28.02 14.02 29.63
N CYS A 400 -28.53 13.75 30.83
CA CYS A 400 -29.77 13.01 30.96
C CYS A 400 -30.93 13.91 30.55
N LEU A 401 -31.85 13.42 29.73
CA LEU A 401 -33.11 14.10 29.47
C LEU A 401 -34.13 13.66 30.52
N THR A 402 -34.92 14.61 31.01
CA THR A 402 -35.98 14.37 32.00
C THR A 402 -37.32 14.83 31.43
N ALA A 403 -38.39 14.13 31.79
CA ALA A 403 -39.74 14.37 31.28
C ALA A 403 -39.78 14.48 29.73
N LEU A 404 -39.17 13.51 29.06
CA LEU A 404 -39.26 13.39 27.61
C LEU A 404 -40.66 12.91 27.23
N VAL A 405 -41.34 13.64 26.37
CA VAL A 405 -42.62 13.22 25.77
C VAL A 405 -42.42 13.07 24.27
N LEU A 406 -42.76 11.89 23.74
CA LEU A 406 -42.87 11.66 22.31
C LEU A 406 -44.33 11.82 21.91
N ASN A 407 -44.61 12.81 21.07
CA ASN A 407 -45.93 13.06 20.52
C ASN A 407 -46.02 12.43 19.13
N LEU A 408 -47.15 11.82 18.83
CA LEU A 408 -47.48 11.20 17.57
C LEU A 408 -48.80 11.78 17.08
N GLU A 409 -48.75 12.44 15.93
CA GLU A 409 -49.91 12.88 15.18
C GLU A 409 -50.11 11.92 14.00
N LEU A 410 -51.32 11.42 13.84
CA LEU A 410 -51.71 10.56 12.74
C LEU A 410 -52.73 11.27 11.86
N ASP A 411 -52.52 11.23 10.55
CA ASP A 411 -53.46 11.68 9.54
C ASP A 411 -53.76 10.54 8.56
N ALA A 412 -54.99 10.45 8.09
CA ALA A 412 -55.42 9.43 7.14
C ALA A 412 -56.41 10.00 6.13
N ASN A 413 -56.33 9.56 4.87
CA ASN A 413 -57.20 10.04 3.78
C ASN A 413 -58.68 9.60 3.87
N GLY A 414 -59.16 9.21 5.06
CA GLY A 414 -60.58 9.02 5.37
C GLY A 414 -60.80 8.13 6.60
N GLY A 415 -61.54 8.58 7.61
CA GLY A 415 -61.82 7.77 8.82
C GLY A 415 -60.92 8.07 10.02
N THR A 416 -61.09 7.31 11.09
CA THR A 416 -60.37 7.48 12.36
C THR A 416 -59.63 6.20 12.73
N GLY A 417 -58.45 6.36 13.35
CA GLY A 417 -57.66 5.25 13.88
C GLY A 417 -57.81 5.12 15.39
N GLU A 418 -58.06 3.90 15.88
CA GLU A 418 -58.07 3.56 17.30
C GLU A 418 -56.86 2.70 17.66
N GLU A 419 -56.20 3.01 18.78
CA GLU A 419 -55.14 2.16 19.34
C GLU A 419 -55.73 0.82 19.79
N LEU A 420 -55.19 -0.29 19.30
CA LEU A 420 -55.59 -1.62 19.76
C LEU A 420 -54.98 -1.93 21.14
N ALA A 421 -55.85 -1.97 22.14
CA ALA A 421 -55.48 -2.27 23.51
C ALA A 421 -54.62 -3.54 23.62
N GLY A 422 -53.50 -3.44 24.34
CA GLY A 422 -52.58 -4.54 24.62
C GLY A 422 -51.54 -4.84 23.54
N TYR A 423 -51.55 -4.13 22.41
CA TYR A 423 -50.51 -4.24 21.37
C TYR A 423 -49.40 -3.20 21.51
N THR A 424 -49.60 -2.19 22.36
CA THR A 424 -48.60 -1.16 22.58
C THR A 424 -47.47 -1.65 23.48
N GLN A 425 -46.26 -1.61 22.95
CA GLN A 425 -45.03 -1.99 23.62
C GLN A 425 -44.14 -0.77 23.76
N VAL A 426 -43.65 -0.51 24.97
CA VAL A 426 -42.74 0.58 25.27
C VAL A 426 -41.42 0.00 25.75
N LYS A 427 -40.31 0.62 25.33
CA LYS A 427 -38.96 0.28 25.79
C LYS A 427 -38.20 1.54 26.13
N GLY A 428 -37.51 1.51 27.26
CA GLY A 428 -36.63 2.58 27.71
C GLY A 428 -36.11 2.28 29.12
N ALA A 429 -35.05 2.96 29.54
CA ALA A 429 -34.66 2.94 30.95
C ALA A 429 -35.76 3.67 31.75
N HIS A 430 -36.07 3.19 32.96
CA HIS A 430 -37.02 3.84 33.89
C HIS A 430 -38.46 4.04 33.41
N PHE A 431 -38.90 3.34 32.36
CA PHE A 431 -40.34 3.33 32.04
C PHE A 431 -41.11 2.66 33.19
N GLY A 432 -42.09 3.35 33.79
CA GLY A 432 -42.97 2.82 34.84
C GLY A 432 -42.36 2.58 36.22
N ASN A 433 -41.04 2.61 36.38
CA ASN A 433 -40.37 2.36 37.67
C ASN A 433 -39.06 3.16 37.84
N PRO A 434 -39.09 4.31 38.54
CA PRO A 434 -37.90 5.12 38.80
C PRO A 434 -36.91 4.36 39.70
N GLY A 435 -35.93 3.71 39.08
CA GLY A 435 -34.82 3.01 39.74
C GLY A 435 -34.26 1.84 38.94
N ASN A 436 -34.99 1.38 37.91
CA ASN A 436 -34.57 0.25 37.10
C ASN A 436 -33.81 0.69 35.85
N LEU A 437 -32.48 0.50 35.87
CA LEU A 437 -31.58 0.83 34.75
C LEU A 437 -31.65 -0.17 33.59
N LYS A 438 -32.30 -1.33 33.78
CA LYS A 438 -32.45 -2.30 32.69
C LYS A 438 -33.61 -1.89 31.78
N PRO A 439 -33.40 -1.74 30.46
CA PRO A 439 -34.47 -1.45 29.55
C PRO A 439 -35.42 -2.64 29.48
N LEU A 440 -36.58 -2.52 30.12
CA LEU A 440 -37.64 -3.50 30.04
C LEU A 440 -38.54 -3.19 28.84
N LEU A 441 -39.00 -4.23 28.18
CA LEU A 441 -40.08 -4.15 27.20
C LEU A 441 -41.38 -4.33 27.98
N GLU A 442 -42.17 -3.28 28.10
CA GLU A 442 -43.42 -3.30 28.86
C GLU A 442 -44.62 -3.02 27.96
N ARG A 443 -45.78 -3.53 28.33
CA ARG A 443 -47.03 -3.15 27.67
C ARG A 443 -47.54 -1.88 28.33
N ALA A 444 -47.90 -0.90 27.52
CA ALA A 444 -48.50 0.35 27.98
C ALA A 444 -49.71 0.69 27.11
N GLN A 445 -50.38 1.79 27.43
CA GLN A 445 -51.37 2.43 26.57
C GLN A 445 -50.86 3.83 26.25
N LEU A 446 -51.06 4.31 25.03
CA LEU A 446 -50.70 5.68 24.69
C LEU A 446 -51.63 6.67 25.41
N ASN A 447 -51.08 7.81 25.80
CA ASN A 447 -51.90 8.92 26.27
C ASN A 447 -52.56 9.61 25.07
N GLY A 448 -53.75 10.16 25.26
CA GLY A 448 -54.47 10.91 24.21
C GLY A 448 -55.50 10.07 23.47
N ALA A 449 -55.91 10.56 22.31
CA ALA A 449 -56.91 9.97 21.44
C ALA A 449 -56.70 10.51 20.01
N TRP A 450 -57.26 9.84 19.01
CA TRP A 450 -57.18 10.25 17.63
C TRP A 450 -57.42 11.76 17.42
N PRO A 451 -56.57 12.47 16.66
CA PRO A 451 -55.38 12.00 15.93
C PRO A 451 -54.06 12.07 16.74
N ASN A 452 -54.10 12.47 18.01
CA ASN A 452 -52.92 12.85 18.79
C ASN A 452 -52.69 11.88 19.96
N TYR A 453 -51.55 11.22 19.92
CA TYR A 453 -51.11 10.28 20.94
C TYR A 453 -49.77 10.71 21.53
N SER A 454 -49.50 10.34 22.78
CA SER A 454 -48.20 10.61 23.38
C SER A 454 -47.75 9.51 24.34
N MET A 455 -46.44 9.45 24.55
CA MET A 455 -45.80 8.58 25.52
C MET A 455 -44.71 9.34 26.26
N THR A 456 -44.63 9.16 27.57
CA THR A 456 -43.73 9.92 28.45
C THR A 456 -42.69 9.01 29.09
N TRP A 457 -41.46 9.52 29.18
CA TRP A 457 -40.37 8.94 29.95
C TRP A 457 -39.86 9.97 30.95
N GLU A 458 -39.82 9.58 32.22
CA GLU A 458 -39.30 10.44 33.28
C GLU A 458 -37.81 10.73 33.09
N TYR A 459 -37.07 9.76 32.54
CA TYR A 459 -35.61 9.80 32.48
C TYR A 459 -35.07 9.02 31.28
N VAL A 460 -34.20 9.66 30.48
CA VAL A 460 -33.47 9.03 29.37
C VAL A 460 -31.97 9.32 29.52
N PRO A 461 -31.14 8.30 29.81
CA PRO A 461 -29.69 8.48 29.96
C PRO A 461 -29.04 9.03 28.67
N PRO A 462 -27.84 9.65 28.79
CA PRO A 462 -27.00 9.97 27.64
C PRO A 462 -26.80 8.74 26.76
N HIS A 463 -26.87 8.94 25.44
CA HIS A 463 -26.63 7.88 24.44
C HIS A 463 -27.59 6.69 24.51
N ALA A 464 -28.69 6.79 25.28
CA ALA A 464 -29.73 5.79 25.34
C ALA A 464 -30.83 6.05 24.30
N SER A 465 -31.57 5.00 23.95
CA SER A 465 -32.76 5.12 23.09
C SER A 465 -34.00 4.62 23.82
N VAL A 466 -35.12 5.28 23.53
CA VAL A 466 -36.45 4.89 23.97
C VAL A 466 -37.35 4.78 22.75
N TYR A 467 -38.35 3.91 22.81
CA TYR A 467 -39.34 3.80 21.74
C TYR A 467 -40.67 3.29 22.27
N PHE A 468 -41.74 3.58 21.54
CA PHE A 468 -43.00 2.85 21.65
C PHE A 468 -43.40 2.30 20.27
N ARG A 469 -43.91 1.07 20.26
CA ARG A 469 -44.59 0.45 19.12
C ARG A 469 -46.05 0.31 19.50
N ALA A 470 -46.95 0.94 18.76
CA ALA A 470 -48.39 0.81 18.94
C ALA A 470 -49.03 0.24 17.68
N ARG A 471 -50.13 -0.50 17.84
CA ARG A 471 -50.94 -0.98 16.72
C ARG A 471 -52.21 -0.17 16.65
N PHE A 472 -52.54 0.34 15.48
CA PHE A 472 -53.78 1.06 15.24
C PHE A 472 -54.66 0.27 14.28
N SER A 473 -55.97 0.33 14.50
CA SER A 473 -57.01 -0.15 13.60
C SER A 473 -57.75 1.06 13.02
N PHE A 474 -57.96 1.09 11.71
CA PHE A 474 -58.60 2.23 11.05
C PHE A 474 -60.01 1.88 10.58
N ASP A 475 -60.96 2.73 10.96
CA ASP A 475 -62.32 2.64 10.48
C ASP A 475 -62.35 2.95 8.99
N ASN A 476 -63.07 2.12 8.22
CA ASN A 476 -63.21 2.23 6.76
C ASN A 476 -61.95 1.95 5.94
N CYS A 477 -60.88 1.42 6.54
CA CYS A 477 -59.73 0.92 5.79
C CYS A 477 -60.13 -0.33 4.98
N GLY A 478 -60.36 -0.14 3.67
CA GLY A 478 -60.75 -1.23 2.77
C GLY A 478 -62.24 -1.30 2.43
N GLY A 479 -63.02 -0.24 2.68
CA GLY A 479 -64.39 -0.10 2.20
C GLY A 479 -65.32 -1.22 2.64
N THR A 480 -65.94 -1.06 3.80
CA THR A 480 -67.10 -1.87 4.23
C THR A 480 -68.34 -1.71 3.33
N GLN A 481 -68.22 -0.96 2.21
CA GLN A 481 -69.25 -0.80 1.16
C GLN A 481 -68.67 -0.80 -0.27
N VAL A 482 -67.53 -1.46 -0.53
CA VAL A 482 -67.15 -1.62 -1.94
C VAL A 482 -68.08 -2.66 -2.58
N ASP A 483 -68.85 -2.22 -3.57
CA ASP A 483 -69.58 -3.09 -4.49
C ASP A 483 -68.63 -4.22 -4.95
N PRO A 484 -68.96 -5.51 -4.75
CA PRO A 484 -68.11 -6.63 -5.15
C PRO A 484 -67.74 -6.65 -6.64
N LEU A 485 -68.33 -5.76 -7.44
CA LEU A 485 -68.02 -5.55 -8.86
C LEU A 485 -66.85 -4.59 -9.12
N VAL A 486 -66.37 -3.81 -8.14
CA VAL A 486 -65.23 -2.91 -8.35
C VAL A 486 -63.91 -3.69 -8.23
N PRO A 487 -63.06 -3.71 -9.27
CA PRO A 487 -61.76 -4.38 -9.20
C PRO A 487 -60.90 -3.81 -8.07
N THR A 488 -60.21 -4.66 -7.30
CA THR A 488 -59.30 -4.25 -6.22
C THR A 488 -58.17 -3.32 -6.67
N SER A 489 -57.89 -3.25 -7.98
CA SER A 489 -56.93 -2.32 -8.58
C SER A 489 -57.43 -0.88 -8.68
N GLU A 490 -58.74 -0.64 -8.56
CA GLU A 490 -59.36 0.69 -8.65
C GLU A 490 -59.63 1.32 -7.28
N LEU A 491 -59.38 0.58 -6.18
CA LEU A 491 -59.49 1.13 -4.84
C LEU A 491 -58.29 2.03 -4.54
N GLU A 492 -58.57 3.29 -4.21
CA GLU A 492 -57.52 4.19 -3.75
C GLU A 492 -56.89 3.64 -2.46
N PRO A 493 -55.55 3.60 -2.38
CA PRO A 493 -54.88 3.13 -1.18
C PRO A 493 -55.24 4.02 0.01
N TYR A 494 -55.41 3.39 1.17
CA TYR A 494 -55.62 4.10 2.42
C TYR A 494 -54.28 4.63 2.91
N VAL A 495 -54.03 5.92 2.71
CA VAL A 495 -52.74 6.57 3.01
C VAL A 495 -52.78 7.12 4.42
N ILE A 496 -51.85 6.64 5.24
CA ILE A 496 -51.63 7.10 6.61
C ILE A 496 -50.32 7.87 6.63
N THR A 497 -50.37 9.07 7.19
CA THR A 497 -49.21 9.90 7.51
C THR A 497 -49.06 9.92 9.02
N ALA A 498 -47.84 9.71 9.50
CA ALA A 498 -47.51 9.85 10.91
C ALA A 498 -46.42 10.90 11.07
N ILE A 499 -46.63 11.82 12.00
CA ILE A 499 -45.66 12.85 12.37
C ILE A 499 -45.34 12.66 13.85
N ALA A 500 -44.06 12.41 14.15
CA ALA A 500 -43.58 12.31 15.50
C ALA A 500 -42.78 13.56 15.87
N THR A 501 -43.04 14.12 17.05
CA THR A 501 -42.25 15.22 17.65
C THR A 501 -41.85 14.87 19.08
N ALA A 502 -40.89 15.60 19.65
CA ALA A 502 -40.52 15.42 21.05
C ALA A 502 -40.54 16.75 21.82
N THR A 503 -40.95 16.67 23.08
CA THR A 503 -40.78 17.73 24.07
C THR A 503 -39.98 17.22 25.27
N VAL A 504 -39.22 18.10 25.91
CA VAL A 504 -38.47 17.82 27.14
C VAL A 504 -38.83 18.92 28.13
N ASN A 505 -39.34 18.56 29.30
CA ASN A 505 -39.85 19.53 30.29
C ASN A 505 -40.85 20.53 29.67
N ASP A 506 -41.81 20.02 28.89
CA ASP A 506 -42.83 20.79 28.16
C ASP A 506 -42.30 21.78 27.09
N GLN A 507 -41.00 21.79 26.83
CA GLN A 507 -40.39 22.58 25.75
C GLN A 507 -40.15 21.70 24.53
N THR A 508 -40.45 22.21 23.33
CA THR A 508 -40.10 21.56 22.07
C THR A 508 -38.61 21.26 22.04
N LEU A 509 -38.26 19.99 21.78
CA LEU A 509 -36.86 19.62 21.64
C LEU A 509 -36.31 20.19 20.33
N MET A 510 -35.43 21.16 20.47
CA MET A 510 -34.72 21.77 19.35
C MET A 510 -33.42 21.02 19.09
N LEU A 511 -33.14 20.72 17.82
CA LEU A 511 -31.90 20.11 17.40
C LEU A 511 -30.91 21.18 16.97
N PRO A 512 -29.61 21.00 17.27
CA PRO A 512 -28.59 21.88 16.72
C PRO A 512 -28.68 21.87 15.19
N PRO A 513 -28.40 23.02 14.53
CA PRO A 513 -28.43 23.10 13.08
C PRO A 513 -27.50 22.06 12.48
N ARG A 514 -27.93 21.47 11.35
CA ARG A 514 -27.17 20.39 10.71
C ARG A 514 -25.85 20.97 10.23
N GLU A 515 -24.73 20.29 10.51
CA GLU A 515 -23.47 20.58 9.82
C GLU A 515 -23.76 20.54 8.31
N ASN A 516 -23.63 21.69 7.65
CA ASN A 516 -23.92 21.98 6.23
C ASN A 516 -25.36 22.43 5.86
N SER A 517 -26.27 22.69 6.81
CA SER A 517 -27.49 23.46 6.47
C SER A 517 -27.19 24.95 6.54
N ASN A 518 -27.44 25.68 5.44
CA ASN A 518 -27.38 27.16 5.43
C ASN A 518 -28.45 27.81 6.35
N ASN A 519 -29.30 27.00 6.98
CA ASN A 519 -30.24 27.44 7.99
C ASN A 519 -29.52 27.47 9.34
N GLU A 520 -29.21 28.68 9.82
CA GLU A 520 -28.68 28.91 11.17
C GLU A 520 -29.77 28.77 12.26
N GLY A 521 -31.01 28.46 11.87
CA GLY A 521 -32.11 28.25 12.81
C GLY A 521 -32.08 26.84 13.41
N GLU A 522 -32.32 26.76 14.71
CA GLU A 522 -32.63 25.51 15.39
C GLU A 522 -33.85 24.84 14.72
N GLU A 523 -33.75 23.54 14.40
CA GLU A 523 -34.86 22.77 13.84
C GLU A 523 -35.60 22.02 14.95
N GLN A 524 -36.93 22.04 14.93
CA GLN A 524 -37.70 21.17 15.82
C GLN A 524 -37.41 19.70 15.50
N ALA A 525 -37.09 18.92 16.53
CA ALA A 525 -36.96 17.48 16.41
C ALA A 525 -38.31 16.91 15.94
N SER A 526 -38.38 16.50 14.69
CA SER A 526 -39.55 15.90 14.07
C SER A 526 -39.17 14.82 13.07
N ALA A 527 -40.03 13.83 12.89
CA ALA A 527 -39.91 12.82 11.85
C ALA A 527 -41.29 12.54 11.26
N SER A 528 -41.36 12.29 9.96
CA SER A 528 -42.59 11.87 9.30
C SER A 528 -42.42 10.57 8.54
N ALA A 529 -43.49 9.77 8.48
CA ALA A 529 -43.57 8.57 7.66
C ALA A 529 -44.93 8.50 7.00
N VAL A 530 -44.96 7.95 5.79
CA VAL A 530 -46.19 7.71 5.02
C VAL A 530 -46.24 6.24 4.65
N ALA A 531 -47.39 5.61 4.84
CA ALA A 531 -47.65 4.25 4.41
C ALA A 531 -49.03 4.15 3.78
N ALA A 532 -49.15 3.28 2.78
CA ALA A 532 -50.40 2.90 2.18
C ALA A 532 -50.83 1.54 2.73
N LEU A 533 -52.03 1.45 3.30
CA LEU A 533 -52.71 0.19 3.55
C LEU A 533 -53.51 -0.18 2.29
N ARG A 534 -53.19 -1.34 1.71
CA ARG A 534 -53.96 -1.96 0.63
C ARG A 534 -54.75 -3.10 1.21
N CYS A 535 -56.06 -3.14 0.96
CA CYS A 535 -56.94 -4.19 1.47
C CYS A 535 -57.58 -4.92 0.29
N PRO A 536 -57.33 -6.22 0.11
CA PRO A 536 -56.48 -7.10 0.94
C PRO A 536 -54.97 -6.79 0.79
N ALA A 537 -54.21 -6.99 1.86
CA ALA A 537 -52.76 -6.79 1.85
C ALA A 537 -52.07 -7.87 1.02
N THR A 538 -51.11 -7.49 0.18
CA THR A 538 -50.24 -8.44 -0.52
C THR A 538 -49.06 -8.81 0.37
N GLN A 539 -48.40 -9.95 0.08
CA GLN A 539 -47.22 -10.38 0.84
C GLN A 539 -46.05 -9.38 0.75
N GLU A 540 -45.99 -8.59 -0.32
CA GLU A 540 -45.00 -7.50 -0.49
C GLU A 540 -45.26 -6.31 0.45
N ASP A 541 -46.52 -6.06 0.83
CA ASP A 541 -46.90 -4.94 1.71
C ASP A 541 -46.42 -5.14 3.17
N VAL A 542 -46.09 -6.38 3.57
CA VAL A 542 -45.76 -6.75 4.96
C VAL A 542 -44.24 -6.75 5.22
N ALA A 543 -43.40 -6.54 4.19
CA ALA A 543 -41.95 -6.59 4.34
C ALA A 543 -41.43 -5.51 5.32
N PRO A 544 -40.57 -5.86 6.29
CA PRO A 544 -40.03 -4.90 7.25
C PRO A 544 -39.18 -3.84 6.53
N LYS A 545 -39.56 -2.58 6.66
CA LYS A 545 -38.76 -1.44 6.18
C LYS A 545 -37.72 -1.05 7.24
N ASN A 546 -36.47 -0.91 6.84
CA ASN A 546 -35.40 -0.42 7.71
C ASN A 546 -35.55 1.10 7.95
N PHE A 547 -35.35 1.54 9.19
CA PHE A 547 -35.51 2.93 9.66
C PHE A 547 -34.52 3.94 9.05
N CYS A 548 -33.45 3.46 8.42
CA CYS A 548 -32.43 4.26 7.76
C CYS A 548 -32.06 3.53 6.47
N VAL A 549 -32.83 3.74 5.40
CA VAL A 549 -32.34 3.43 4.06
C VAL A 549 -32.01 4.77 3.42
N ILE A 550 -30.78 5.22 3.63
CA ILE A 550 -30.18 6.11 2.62
C ILE A 550 -30.04 5.21 1.39
N PRO A 551 -30.59 5.57 0.22
CA PRO A 551 -30.42 4.76 -0.98
C PRO A 551 -28.93 4.76 -1.33
N VAL A 552 -28.20 3.76 -0.85
CA VAL A 552 -26.84 3.48 -1.29
C VAL A 552 -27.00 2.69 -2.57
N SER A 553 -26.87 3.37 -3.71
CA SER A 553 -26.64 2.69 -4.99
C SER A 553 -25.28 1.99 -4.90
N LEU A 554 -25.26 0.76 -4.37
CA LEU A 554 -24.08 -0.08 -4.48
C LEU A 554 -23.95 -0.49 -5.95
N PRO A 555 -22.80 -0.28 -6.60
CA PRO A 555 -22.55 -0.88 -7.90
C PRO A 555 -22.62 -2.41 -7.76
N ASP A 556 -23.27 -3.07 -8.71
CA ASP A 556 -23.47 -4.51 -8.73
C ASP A 556 -22.18 -5.28 -8.41
N PRO A 557 -22.25 -6.36 -7.62
CA PRO A 557 -21.14 -7.29 -7.50
C PRO A 557 -20.91 -7.93 -8.87
N ILE A 558 -19.83 -7.53 -9.54
CA ILE A 558 -19.40 -8.11 -10.81
C ILE A 558 -19.24 -9.62 -10.61
N GLY A 559 -20.05 -10.39 -11.34
CA GLY A 559 -19.91 -11.83 -11.48
C GLY A 559 -18.49 -12.18 -11.90
N GLY A 560 -17.90 -13.14 -11.18
CA GLY A 560 -16.52 -13.59 -11.37
C GLY A 560 -16.25 -14.23 -12.72
#